data_AF-A0A6A3GEK1-F1
#
_entry.id   AF-A0A6A3GEK1-F1
#
_cell.length_a   1.000
_cell.length_b   1.000
_cell.length_c   1.000
_cell.angle_alpha   90.00
_cell.angle_beta   90.00
_cell.angle_gamma   90.00
#
_symmetry.space_group_name_H-M   'P 1'
#
loop_
_entity.id
_entity.type
_entity.pdbx_description
1 polymer ?
#
loop_
_entity_poly.entity_id
_entity_poly.type
_entity_poly.pdbx_seq_one_letter_code
_entity_poly.pdbx_strand_id
1 'polypeptide(L)'
;MQRADHSTLPPGRRVKLAIHQHSSTFEYPDLAEGFQTIVRVTSVEAALELVEMLSPPLPLLKFPRTAHLIDLGAATSDDLISCVSLPADENTTIVIAEKLDGANMGISLSADGALVVQNRSHVISCETHRQQGTRECNT
;
A
#
# COMPACT_ATOMS: atom_id res chain seq x y z
N MET A 1 12.70 -30.55 -3.34
CA MET A 1 12.18 -29.41 -4.14
C MET A 1 10.68 -29.29 -3.82
N GLN A 2 10.35 -28.59 -2.74
CA GLN A 2 8.96 -28.37 -2.34
C GLN A 2 8.39 -27.26 -3.23
N ARG A 3 7.26 -27.51 -3.89
CA ARG A 3 6.54 -26.48 -4.65
C ARG A 3 6.12 -25.40 -3.67
N ALA A 4 6.70 -24.21 -3.75
CA ALA A 4 6.39 -23.10 -2.85
C ALA A 4 4.99 -22.51 -3.10
N ASP A 5 4.44 -22.77 -4.29
CA ASP A 5 3.25 -22.10 -4.82
C ASP A 5 2.05 -23.05 -4.83
N HIS A 6 1.63 -23.56 -3.66
CA HIS A 6 0.41 -24.35 -3.54
C HIS A 6 -0.53 -23.73 -2.51
N SER A 7 -1.78 -23.51 -2.90
CA SER A 7 -2.84 -22.77 -2.15
C SER A 7 -3.23 -23.35 -0.78
N THR A 8 -2.61 -24.47 -0.38
CA THR A 8 -2.92 -25.24 0.85
C THR A 8 -1.70 -25.47 1.73
N LEU A 9 -0.57 -24.81 1.46
CA LEU A 9 0.57 -24.89 2.36
C LEU A 9 0.28 -24.08 3.63
N PRO A 10 0.26 -24.70 4.82
CA PRO A 10 0.01 -23.98 6.05
C PRO A 10 1.09 -22.91 6.25
N PRO A 11 0.74 -21.74 6.82
CA PRO A 11 1.69 -20.65 7.01
C PRO A 11 2.93 -21.17 7.74
N GLY A 12 4.09 -20.99 7.12
CA GLY A 12 5.37 -21.44 7.66
C GLY A 12 5.66 -20.80 9.02
N ARG A 13 6.57 -21.40 9.79
CA ARG A 13 6.92 -20.96 11.16
C ARG A 13 7.24 -19.45 11.24
N ARG A 14 7.88 -18.88 10.21
CA ARG A 14 8.19 -17.44 10.12
C ARG A 14 6.94 -16.55 10.07
N VAL A 15 5.93 -16.95 9.30
CA VAL A 15 4.66 -16.21 9.21
C VAL A 15 3.95 -16.21 10.55
N LYS A 16 3.86 -17.37 11.21
CA LYS A 16 3.27 -17.49 12.55
C LYS A 16 3.99 -16.62 13.58
N LEU A 17 5.33 -16.60 13.55
CA LEU A 17 6.15 -15.74 14.42
C LEU A 17 5.88 -14.25 14.17
N ALA A 18 5.82 -13.82 12.91
CA ALA A 18 5.54 -12.43 12.56
C ALA A 18 4.15 -12.00 13.02
N ILE A 19 3.13 -12.83 12.79
CA ILE A 19 1.76 -12.58 13.26
C ILE A 19 1.73 -12.49 14.80
N HIS A 20 2.40 -13.42 15.49
CA HIS A 20 2.42 -13.41 16.95
C HIS A 20 3.10 -12.15 17.51
N GLN A 21 4.25 -11.77 16.94
CA GLN A 21 5.00 -10.58 17.33
C GLN A 21 4.17 -9.30 17.11
N HIS A 22 3.45 -9.19 16.00
CA HIS A 22 2.54 -8.07 15.79
C HIS A 22 1.37 -8.11 16.78
N SER A 23 0.76 -9.28 17.02
CA SER A 23 -0.35 -9.38 17.95
C SER A 23 0.04 -9.00 19.38
N SER A 24 1.27 -9.29 19.81
CA SER A 24 1.74 -8.98 21.17
C SER A 24 1.97 -7.48 21.40
N THR A 25 2.12 -6.68 20.35
CA THR A 25 2.27 -5.22 20.43
C THR A 25 0.95 -4.47 20.41
N PHE A 26 -0.19 -5.14 20.19
CA PHE A 26 -1.50 -4.48 20.23
C PHE A 26 -1.98 -4.35 21.67
N GLU A 27 -2.26 -3.12 22.08
CA GLU A 27 -2.99 -2.81 23.31
C GLU A 27 -4.48 -2.68 22.96
N TYR A 28 -5.34 -3.31 23.76
CA TYR A 28 -6.79 -3.18 23.59
C TYR A 28 -7.26 -1.84 24.16
N PRO A 29 -8.22 -1.17 23.51
CA PRO A 29 -8.78 0.06 24.05
C PRO A 29 -9.47 -0.19 25.39
N ASP A 30 -9.40 0.78 26.28
CA ASP A 30 -10.08 0.84 27.58
C ASP A 30 -11.04 2.04 27.63
N LEU A 31 -12.18 1.88 28.29
CA LEU A 31 -13.13 2.97 28.55
C LEU A 31 -12.47 4.11 29.36
N ALA A 32 -11.43 3.82 30.13
CA ALA A 32 -10.63 4.82 30.84
C ALA A 32 -9.97 5.86 29.90
N GLU A 33 -9.79 5.52 28.62
CA GLU A 33 -9.27 6.43 27.60
C GLU A 33 -10.29 7.49 27.14
N GLY A 34 -11.55 7.38 27.58
CA GLY A 34 -12.64 8.31 27.25
C GLY A 34 -13.57 7.84 26.13
N PHE A 35 -13.48 6.58 25.71
CA PHE A 35 -14.44 5.99 24.76
C PHE A 35 -15.82 5.80 25.41
N GLN A 36 -16.88 6.16 24.68
CA GLN A 36 -18.25 5.96 25.15
C GLN A 36 -18.66 4.48 25.19
N THR A 37 -18.16 3.70 24.24
CA THR A 37 -18.42 2.26 24.12
C THR A 37 -17.28 1.59 23.37
N ILE A 38 -17.06 0.31 23.66
CA ILE A 38 -16.08 -0.53 22.97
C ILE A 38 -16.84 -1.71 22.39
N VAL A 39 -16.76 -1.87 21.07
CA VAL A 39 -17.41 -2.96 20.34
C VAL A 39 -16.33 -3.88 19.81
N ARG A 40 -16.47 -5.19 20.09
CA ARG A 40 -15.56 -6.21 19.58
C ARG A 40 -16.17 -6.90 18.37
N VAL A 41 -15.56 -6.70 17.22
CA VAL A 41 -15.90 -7.43 15.99
C VAL A 41 -15.01 -8.66 15.90
N THR A 42 -15.63 -9.84 15.79
CA THR A 42 -14.91 -11.14 15.84
C THR A 42 -14.93 -11.90 14.52
N SER A 43 -15.54 -11.35 13.47
CA SER A 43 -15.62 -11.91 12.12
C SER A 43 -15.04 -10.92 11.13
N VAL A 44 -14.33 -11.45 10.13
CA VAL A 44 -13.74 -10.64 9.06
C VAL A 44 -14.85 -10.01 8.22
N GLU A 45 -15.91 -10.76 7.95
CA GLU A 45 -17.08 -10.34 7.20
C GLU A 45 -17.76 -9.14 7.89
N ALA A 46 -18.03 -9.26 9.20
CA ALA A 46 -18.62 -8.16 9.98
C ALA A 46 -17.70 -6.93 10.06
N ALA A 47 -16.38 -7.13 10.04
CA ALA A 47 -15.43 -6.02 10.03
C ALA A 47 -15.42 -5.30 8.67
N LEU A 48 -15.50 -6.04 7.56
CA LEU A 48 -15.60 -5.47 6.21
C LEU A 48 -16.91 -4.70 6.04
N GLU A 49 -18.05 -5.25 6.47
CA GLU A 49 -19.35 -4.56 6.44
C GLU A 49 -19.32 -3.26 7.25
N LEU A 50 -18.69 -3.27 8.43
CA LEU A 50 -18.55 -2.08 9.26
C LEU A 50 -17.69 -1.01 8.57
N VAL A 51 -16.59 -1.41 7.91
CA VAL A 51 -15.74 -0.49 7.14
C VAL A 51 -16.50 0.10 5.95
N GLU A 52 -17.28 -0.71 5.23
CA GLU A 52 -18.11 -0.24 4.12
C GLU A 52 -19.21 0.73 4.59
N MET A 53 -19.79 0.50 5.77
CA MET A 53 -20.79 1.39 6.35
C MET A 53 -20.19 2.74 6.78
N LEU A 54 -19.00 2.72 7.37
CA LEU A 54 -18.38 3.90 7.99
C LEU A 54 -17.48 4.69 7.03
N SER A 55 -16.97 4.06 5.97
CA SER A 55 -16.04 4.69 5.04
C SER A 55 -16.59 4.71 3.62
N PRO A 56 -16.49 5.85 2.91
CA PRO A 56 -16.75 5.87 1.48
C PRO A 56 -15.70 5.02 0.75
N PRO A 57 -16.01 4.49 -0.45
CA PRO A 57 -15.04 3.75 -1.25
C PRO A 57 -13.76 4.56 -1.43
N LEU A 58 -12.62 3.96 -1.07
CA LEU A 58 -11.33 4.63 -1.23
C LEU A 58 -11.05 4.81 -2.74
N PRO A 59 -10.86 6.05 -3.21
CA PRO A 59 -10.49 6.28 -4.60
C PRO A 59 -9.07 5.77 -4.85
N LEU A 60 -8.73 5.57 -6.12
CA LEU A 60 -7.38 5.21 -6.53
C LEU A 60 -6.37 6.24 -6.00
N LEU A 61 -5.46 5.79 -5.14
CA LEU A 61 -4.40 6.62 -4.59
C LEU A 61 -3.32 6.82 -5.65
N LYS A 62 -3.28 8.02 -6.23
CA LYS A 62 -2.26 8.39 -7.21
C LYS A 62 -0.91 8.56 -6.54
N PHE A 63 0.14 8.13 -7.24
CA PHE A 63 1.51 8.38 -6.81
C PHE A 63 1.77 9.89 -6.69
N PRO A 64 2.39 10.35 -5.58
CA PRO A 64 2.79 11.74 -5.46
C PRO A 64 3.77 12.09 -6.58
N ARG A 65 3.71 13.34 -7.04
CA ARG A 65 4.69 13.86 -8.00
C ARG A 65 5.92 14.34 -7.24
N THR A 66 7.09 13.82 -7.60
CA THR A 66 8.37 14.32 -7.07
C THR A 66 8.73 15.62 -7.76
N ALA A 67 8.79 16.72 -7.01
CA ALA A 67 9.20 18.01 -7.54
C ALA A 67 10.74 18.07 -7.72
N HIS A 68 11.19 18.73 -8.79
CA HIS A 68 12.58 19.08 -9.00
C HIS A 68 13.01 20.14 -8.00
N LEU A 69 14.18 19.97 -7.38
CA LEU A 69 14.74 20.98 -6.47
C LEU A 69 15.25 22.21 -7.23
N ILE A 70 15.79 21.99 -8.44
CA ILE A 70 16.37 23.01 -9.30
C ILE A 70 16.05 22.62 -10.75
N ASP A 71 15.74 23.59 -11.59
CA ASP A 71 15.67 23.40 -13.04
C ASP A 71 17.04 23.70 -13.68
N LEU A 72 17.62 22.68 -14.32
CA LEU A 72 18.90 22.77 -15.03
C LEU A 72 18.72 22.99 -16.55
N GLY A 73 17.51 23.37 -16.99
CA GLY A 73 17.15 23.59 -18.40
C GLY A 73 16.49 22.38 -19.08
N ALA A 74 16.05 21.40 -18.29
CA ALA A 74 15.38 20.19 -18.78
C ALA A 74 13.97 20.01 -18.23
N ALA A 75 13.52 20.87 -17.31
CA ALA A 75 12.15 20.85 -16.84
C ALA A 75 11.19 21.32 -17.95
N THR A 76 10.07 20.61 -18.06
CA THR A 76 8.96 20.92 -18.96
C THR A 76 7.83 21.61 -18.19
N SER A 77 6.80 22.07 -18.90
CA SER A 77 5.60 22.65 -18.27
C SER A 77 4.85 21.68 -17.34
N ASP A 78 5.09 20.39 -17.46
CA ASP A 78 4.44 19.35 -16.65
C ASP A 78 5.20 19.03 -15.35
N ASP A 79 6.41 19.56 -15.22
CA ASP A 79 7.29 19.32 -14.08
C ASP A 79 7.02 20.31 -12.95
N LEU A 80 7.00 19.79 -11.72
CA LEU A 80 6.88 20.62 -10.54
C LEU A 80 8.28 21.05 -10.11
N ILE A 81 8.51 22.35 -9.97
CA ILE A 81 9.73 22.89 -9.36
C ILE A 81 9.40 23.24 -7.91
N SER A 82 10.14 22.66 -6.98
CA SER A 82 9.97 22.91 -5.56
C SER A 82 10.57 24.28 -5.22
N CYS A 83 9.75 25.20 -4.73
CA CYS A 83 10.21 26.45 -4.11
C CYS A 83 10.55 26.27 -2.61
N VAL A 84 10.57 25.04 -2.11
CA VAL A 84 10.71 24.76 -0.68
C VAL A 84 12.17 24.85 -0.26
N SER A 85 12.48 25.80 0.63
CA SER A 85 13.71 25.74 1.41
C SER A 85 13.63 24.54 2.33
N LEU A 86 14.43 23.50 2.09
CA LEU A 86 14.53 22.38 3.02
C LEU A 86 15.02 22.93 4.37
N PRO A 87 14.25 22.82 5.46
CA PRO A 87 14.74 23.16 6.79
C PRO A 87 15.73 22.06 7.17
N ALA A 88 16.98 22.21 6.75
CA ALA A 88 18.07 21.33 7.15
C ALA A 88 18.72 21.94 8.39
N ASP A 89 18.08 21.73 9.56
CA ASP A 89 18.78 21.94 10.83
C ASP A 89 19.74 20.77 11.09
N GLU A 90 20.60 20.89 12.11
CA GLU A 90 21.58 19.84 12.45
C GLU A 90 20.93 18.50 12.84
N ASN A 91 19.62 18.47 13.11
CA ASN A 91 18.86 17.27 13.46
C ASN A 91 18.11 16.65 12.28
N THR A 92 18.21 17.24 11.08
CA THR A 92 17.49 16.76 9.89
C THR A 92 18.31 15.71 9.14
N THR A 93 17.79 14.48 9.08
CA THR A 93 18.41 13.40 8.30
C THR A 93 17.88 13.41 6.86
N ILE A 94 18.78 13.57 5.89
CA ILE A 94 18.47 13.50 4.46
C ILE A 94 18.92 12.14 3.92
N VAL A 95 18.01 11.44 3.24
CA VAL A 95 18.32 10.18 2.55
C VAL A 95 18.31 10.42 1.05
N ILE A 96 19.44 10.11 0.39
CA ILE A 96 19.56 10.17 -1.06
C ILE A 96 19.41 8.76 -1.61
N ALA A 97 18.44 8.57 -2.49
CA ALA A 97 18.18 7.30 -3.16
C ALA A 97 18.28 7.48 -4.67
N GLU A 98 18.65 6.40 -5.36
CA GLU A 98 18.65 6.36 -6.82
C GLU A 98 17.23 6.54 -7.36
N LYS A 99 17.09 7.37 -8.40
CA LYS A 99 15.86 7.44 -9.19
C LYS A 99 15.92 6.35 -10.26
N LEU A 100 15.16 5.28 -10.08
CA LEU A 100 15.02 4.23 -11.09
C LEU A 100 14.16 4.74 -12.25
N ASP A 101 14.73 4.75 -13.45
CA ASP A 101 14.01 5.11 -14.68
C ASP A 101 13.14 3.94 -15.14
N GLY A 102 11.85 4.02 -14.81
CA GLY A 102 10.85 3.01 -15.13
C GLY A 102 9.44 3.57 -15.06
N ALA A 103 8.46 2.69 -14.83
CA ALA A 103 7.07 3.07 -14.64
C ALA A 103 6.65 2.88 -13.18
N ASN A 104 5.82 3.80 -12.66
CA ASN A 104 5.24 3.65 -11.33
C ASN A 104 4.38 2.39 -11.27
N MET A 105 4.58 1.58 -10.23
CA MET A 105 3.82 0.37 -9.97
C MET A 105 3.43 0.30 -8.49
N GLY A 106 2.15 0.07 -8.23
CA GLY A 106 1.61 -0.13 -6.89
C GLY A 106 0.98 -1.50 -6.76
N ILE A 107 1.14 -2.12 -5.60
CA ILE A 107 0.54 -3.41 -5.27
C ILE A 107 -0.24 -3.23 -3.97
N SER A 108 -1.51 -3.62 -3.98
CA SER A 108 -2.39 -3.57 -2.83
C SER A 108 -3.25 -4.83 -2.74
N LEU A 109 -3.98 -4.99 -1.65
CA LEU A 109 -5.00 -6.02 -1.48
C LEU A 109 -6.39 -5.38 -1.56
N SER A 110 -7.31 -6.02 -2.27
CA SER A 110 -8.74 -5.68 -2.25
C SER A 110 -9.41 -6.19 -0.97
N ALA A 111 -10.68 -5.81 -0.77
CA ALA A 111 -11.47 -6.20 0.41
C ALA A 111 -11.63 -7.72 0.56
N ASP A 112 -11.65 -8.45 -0.55
CA ASP A 112 -11.69 -9.91 -0.63
C ASP A 112 -10.30 -10.57 -0.58
N GLY A 113 -9.24 -9.77 -0.38
CA GLY A 113 -7.86 -10.26 -0.25
C GLY A 113 -7.18 -10.61 -1.57
N ALA A 114 -7.76 -10.24 -2.71
CA ALA A 114 -7.11 -10.40 -4.02
C ALA A 114 -6.02 -9.35 -4.23
N LEU A 115 -4.99 -9.70 -5.01
CA LEU A 115 -3.94 -8.77 -5.39
C LEU A 115 -4.46 -7.78 -6.43
N VAL A 116 -4.25 -6.49 -6.16
CA VAL A 116 -4.56 -5.39 -7.07
C VAL A 116 -3.25 -4.72 -7.47
N VAL A 117 -2.99 -4.63 -8.77
CA VAL A 117 -1.82 -3.95 -9.32
C VAL A 117 -2.26 -2.67 -10.02
N GLN A 118 -1.56 -1.57 -9.79
CA GLN A 118 -1.86 -0.27 -10.40
C GLN A 118 -0.62 0.35 -11.04
N ASN A 119 -0.82 1.10 -12.13
CA ASN A 119 0.17 2.03 -12.67
C ASN A 119 -0.05 3.45 -12.10
N ARG A 120 0.54 4.49 -12.72
CA ARG A 120 0.39 5.89 -12.28
C ARG A 120 -1.05 6.41 -12.25
N SER A 121 -1.93 5.87 -13.09
CA SER A 121 -3.25 6.45 -13.36
C SER A 121 -4.42 5.49 -13.14
N HIS A 122 -4.21 4.17 -13.26
CA HIS A 122 -5.28 3.17 -13.27
C HIS A 122 -4.84 1.82 -12.67
N VAL A 123 -5.83 1.06 -12.19
CA VAL A 123 -5.68 -0.37 -11.88
C VAL A 123 -5.47 -1.14 -13.18
N ILE A 124 -4.55 -2.10 -13.15
CA ILE A 124 -4.20 -2.96 -14.28
C ILE A 124 -5.11 -4.19 -14.22
N SER A 125 -5.89 -4.42 -15.28
CA SER A 125 -6.63 -5.66 -15.48
C SER A 125 -6.07 -6.42 -16.69
N CYS A 126 -6.29 -7.73 -16.73
CA CYS A 126 -5.87 -8.57 -17.85
C CYS A 126 -6.45 -8.09 -19.20
N GLU A 127 -7.59 -7.41 -19.18
CA GLU A 127 -8.24 -6.84 -20.36
C GLU A 127 -7.59 -5.53 -20.84
N THR A 128 -6.98 -4.76 -19.94
CA THR A 128 -6.51 -3.40 -20.25
C THR A 128 -5.03 -3.32 -20.64
N HIS A 129 -4.19 -4.31 -20.31
CA HIS A 129 -2.75 -4.23 -20.61
C HIS A 129 -2.09 -5.58 -20.94
N ARG A 130 -1.85 -5.84 -22.23
CA ARG A 130 -1.27 -7.09 -22.76
C ARG A 130 0.21 -7.33 -22.38
N GLN A 131 0.94 -6.28 -21.99
CA GLN A 131 2.39 -6.34 -21.79
C GLN A 131 2.83 -6.96 -20.45
N GLN A 132 1.90 -7.27 -19.54
CA GLN A 132 2.22 -7.84 -18.22
C GLN A 132 1.52 -9.17 -17.93
N GLY A 133 0.75 -9.72 -18.89
CA GLY A 133 0.12 -11.02 -18.76
C GLY A 133 1.09 -12.14 -19.07
N THR A 134 1.70 -12.74 -18.05
CA THR A 134 2.28 -14.09 -18.19
C THR A 134 1.45 -15.07 -17.38
N ARG A 135 0.59 -15.80 -18.11
CA ARG A 135 -0.01 -17.11 -17.83
C ARG A 135 -0.78 -17.25 -16.51
N GLU A 136 -2.06 -16.91 -16.56
CA GLU A 136 -3.20 -17.81 -16.24
C GLU A 136 -4.50 -16.99 -16.34
N CYS A 137 -4.95 -16.75 -17.58
CA CYS A 137 -6.36 -16.44 -17.83
C CYS A 137 -7.02 -17.77 -18.22
N ASN A 138 -7.62 -18.45 -17.24
CA ASN A 138 -8.60 -19.50 -17.47
C ASN A 138 -9.89 -19.10 -16.76
N THR A 139 -10.82 -18.56 -17.54
CA THR A 139 -12.22 -19.02 -17.61
C THR A 139 -12.74 -18.68 -18.99
#